data_AF-A0A8H9IRX2-F1
#
_entry.id   AF-A0A8H9IRX2-F1
#
_cell.length_a   1.000
_cell.length_b   1.000
_cell.length_c   1.000
_cell.angle_alpha   90.00
_cell.angle_beta   90.00
_cell.angle_gamma   90.00
#
_symmetry.space_group_name_H-M   'P 1'
#
loop_
_entity.id
_entity.type
_entity.pdbx_description
1 polymer ?
#
loop_
_entity_poly.entity_id
_entity_poly.type
_entity_poly.pdbx_seq_one_letter_code
_entity_poly.pdbx_strand_id
1 'polypeptide(L)'
;MYRIVVDERVQAQLAALPVDALSAYLELRSTLETVPHNGRPLNPAVPDGVLTFTFGPHREGLVYYLVLEFDERVEVLDVQWLG
;
A
#
# COMPACT_ATOMS: atom_id res chain seq x y z
N MET A 1 10.35 -0.86 12.37
CA MET A 1 9.05 -1.38 11.88
C MET A 1 8.23 -0.17 11.54
N TYR A 2 7.76 -0.05 10.31
CA TYR A 2 7.10 1.16 9.84
C TYR A 2 5.66 1.24 10.36
N ARG A 3 5.22 2.43 10.75
CA ARG A 3 3.82 2.72 11.05
C ARG A 3 3.06 2.98 9.76
N ILE A 4 2.01 2.21 9.51
CA ILE A 4 1.11 2.46 8.39
C ILE A 4 0.08 3.52 8.81
N VAL A 5 0.02 4.59 8.03
CA VAL A 5 -0.97 5.66 8.16
C VAL A 5 -1.86 5.66 6.94
N VAL A 6 -3.16 5.69 7.21
CA VAL A 6 -4.25 5.71 6.23
C VAL A 6 -5.14 6.89 6.59
N ASP A 7 -5.49 7.72 5.61
CA ASP A 7 -6.41 8.83 5.79
C ASP A 7 -7.87 8.37 5.69
N GLU A 8 -8.83 9.28 5.91
CA GLU A 8 -10.26 8.96 5.83
C GLU A 8 -10.69 8.44 4.45
N ARG A 9 -10.05 8.91 3.38
CA ARG A 9 -10.35 8.50 2.01
C ARG A 9 -9.92 7.06 1.78
N VAL A 10 -8.70 6.70 2.17
CA VAL A 10 -8.18 5.34 2.07
C VAL A 10 -8.96 4.40 2.98
N GLN A 11 -9.34 4.85 4.18
CA GLN A 11 -10.21 4.06 5.06
C GLN A 11 -11.54 3.71 4.39
N ALA A 12 -12.16 4.67 3.69
CA ALA A 12 -13.38 4.41 2.92
C ALA A 12 -13.15 3.42 1.77
N GLN A 13 -11.99 3.48 1.09
CA GLN A 13 -11.61 2.52 0.05
C GLN A 13 -11.46 1.11 0.61
N LEU A 14 -10.77 0.97 1.74
CA LEU A 14 -10.59 -0.31 2.42
C LEU A 14 -11.91 -0.90 2.90
N ALA A 15 -12.82 -0.06 3.42
CA ALA A 15 -14.14 -0.49 3.85
C ALA A 15 -15.04 -0.94 2.68
N ALA A 16 -14.76 -0.48 1.46
CA ALA A 16 -15.47 -0.89 0.25
C ALA A 16 -14.91 -2.18 -0.39
N LEU A 17 -13.78 -2.70 0.10
CA LEU A 17 -13.18 -3.92 -0.44
C LEU A 17 -14.04 -5.16 -0.14
N PRO A 18 -14.11 -6.12 -1.08
CA PRO A 18 -14.58 -7.47 -0.78
C PRO A 18 -13.75 -8.11 0.36
N VAL A 19 -14.35 -9.05 1.10
CA VAL A 19 -13.70 -9.72 2.24
C VAL A 19 -12.37 -10.38 1.86
N ASP A 20 -12.32 -11.02 0.69
CA ASP A 20 -11.11 -11.68 0.20
C ASP A 20 -10.00 -10.67 -0.14
N ALA A 21 -10.38 -9.53 -0.72
CA ALA A 21 -9.46 -8.43 -1.01
C ALA A 21 -8.93 -7.76 0.26
N LEU A 22 -9.77 -7.63 1.30
CA LEU A 22 -9.36 -7.09 2.59
C LEU A 22 -8.31 -7.97 3.26
N SER A 23 -8.48 -9.29 3.20
CA SER A 23 -7.50 -10.25 3.74
C SER A 23 -6.14 -10.11 3.05
N ALA A 24 -6.15 -10.04 1.72
CA ALA A 24 -4.93 -9.82 0.94
C ALA A 24 -4.27 -8.46 1.23
N TYR A 25 -5.06 -7.41 1.48
CA TYR A 25 -4.54 -6.12 1.90
C TYR A 25 -3.86 -6.19 3.28
N LEU A 26 -4.40 -6.96 4.24
CA LEU A 26 -3.78 -7.12 5.57
C LEU A 26 -2.41 -7.81 5.51
N GLU A 27 -2.24 -8.78 4.60
CA GLU A 27 -0.94 -9.40 4.34
C GLU A 27 0.06 -8.39 3.73
N LEU A 28 -0.39 -7.62 2.75
CA LEU A 28 0.40 -6.53 2.18
C LEU A 28 0.76 -5.50 3.25
N ARG A 29 -0.17 -5.12 4.12
CA ARG A 29 0.08 -4.18 5.23
C ARG A 29 1.22 -4.67 6.12
N SER A 30 1.21 -5.94 6.48
CA SER A 30 2.30 -6.56 7.27
C SER A 30 3.65 -6.51 6.54
N THR A 31 3.63 -6.66 5.22
CA THR A 31 4.82 -6.47 4.38
C THR A 31 5.32 -5.03 4.41
N LEU A 32 4.43 -4.05 4.27
CA LEU A 32 4.78 -2.62 4.33
C LEU A 32 5.30 -2.20 5.72
N GLU A 33 4.85 -2.83 6.79
CA GLU A 33 5.37 -2.59 8.15
C GLU A 33 6.84 -3.06 8.30
N THR A 34 7.28 -4.00 7.45
CA THR A 34 8.61 -4.63 7.56
C THR A 34 9.58 -4.17 6.49
N VAL A 35 9.16 -4.15 5.22
CA VAL A 35 10.00 -3.91 4.03
C VAL A 35 9.29 -3.02 3.00
N PRO A 36 8.90 -1.78 3.35
CA PRO A 36 8.12 -0.93 2.44
C PRO A 36 8.86 -0.54 1.17
N HIS A 37 10.19 -0.54 1.16
CA HIS A 37 11.01 -0.19 -0.01
C HIS A 37 10.98 -1.22 -1.14
N ASN A 38 10.41 -2.40 -0.92
CA ASN A 38 10.32 -3.44 -1.96
C ASN A 38 9.25 -3.15 -3.03
N GLY A 39 8.51 -2.05 -2.90
CA GLY A 39 7.59 -1.59 -3.93
C GLY A 39 8.28 -1.10 -5.20
N ARG A 40 7.47 -0.88 -6.23
CA ARG A 40 7.93 -0.34 -7.52
C ARG A 40 7.67 1.17 -7.57
N PRO A 41 8.67 2.00 -7.92
CA PRO A 41 8.44 3.42 -8.14
C PRO A 41 7.37 3.63 -9.22
N LEU A 42 6.37 4.46 -8.91
CA LEU A 42 5.35 4.87 -9.86
C LEU A 42 5.98 5.61 -11.05
N ASN A 43 6.97 6.46 -10.76
CA ASN A 43 7.80 7.12 -11.74
C ASN A 43 9.26 6.66 -11.57
N PRO A 44 9.84 5.89 -12.50
CA PRO A 44 11.22 5.44 -12.41
C PRO A 44 12.27 6.56 -12.35
N ALA A 45 11.95 7.77 -12.81
CA ALA A 45 12.83 8.93 -12.69
C ALA A 45 12.83 9.54 -11.27
N VAL A 46 11.91 9.11 -10.39
CA VAL A 46 11.78 9.56 -9.00
C VAL A 46 11.71 8.30 -8.11
N PRO A 47 12.84 7.59 -7.91
CA PRO A 47 12.85 6.30 -7.21
C PRO A 47 12.41 6.38 -5.75
N ASP A 48 12.64 7.51 -5.09
CA ASP A 48 12.24 7.77 -3.70
C ASP A 48 10.82 8.40 -3.60
N GLY A 49 10.08 8.44 -4.71
CA GLY A 49 8.75 9.00 -4.79
C GLY A 49 7.65 8.02 -4.36
N VAL A 50 6.47 8.16 -4.97
CA VAL A 50 5.37 7.23 -4.75
C VAL A 50 5.77 5.83 -5.21
N LEU A 51 5.64 4.86 -4.32
CA LEU A 51 5.82 3.45 -4.60
C LEU A 51 4.46 2.77 -4.81
N THR A 52 4.50 1.66 -5.53
CA THR A 52 3.34 0.81 -5.81
C THR A 52 3.61 -0.62 -5.40
N PHE A 53 2.59 -1.31 -4.90
CA PHE A 53 2.67 -2.73 -4.59
C PHE A 53 1.38 -3.43 -5.01
N THR A 54 1.50 -4.55 -5.73
CA THR A 54 0.34 -5.38 -6.09
C THR A 54 0.07 -6.41 -4.99
N PHE A 55 -1.19 -6.63 -4.65
CA PHE A 55 -1.61 -7.63 -3.67
C PHE A 55 -2.77 -8.48 -4.21
N GLY A 56 -3.14 -9.52 -3.47
CA GLY A 56 -4.11 -10.52 -3.91
C GLY A 56 -3.46 -11.67 -4.70
N PRO A 57 -4.09 -12.85 -4.72
CA PRO A 57 -3.54 -14.06 -5.33
C PRO A 57 -3.24 -13.91 -6.82
N HIS A 58 -3.98 -13.07 -7.54
CA HIS A 58 -3.80 -12.82 -8.96
C HIS A 58 -3.32 -11.38 -9.27
N ARG A 59 -2.78 -10.67 -8.27
CA ARG A 59 -2.38 -9.25 -8.38
C ARG A 59 -3.55 -8.33 -8.73
N GLU A 60 -4.72 -8.64 -8.17
CA GLU A 60 -5.97 -7.90 -8.39
C GLU A 60 -6.02 -6.59 -7.61
N GLY A 61 -5.20 -6.47 -6.55
CA GLY A 61 -5.09 -5.27 -5.74
C GLY A 61 -3.85 -4.44 -6.10
N LEU A 62 -3.97 -3.12 -5.99
CA LEU A 62 -2.86 -2.18 -6.14
C LEU A 62 -2.91 -1.13 -5.02
N VAL A 63 -1.79 -0.95 -4.32
CA VAL A 63 -1.61 0.15 -3.37
C VAL A 63 -0.62 1.16 -3.93
N TYR A 64 -0.88 2.43 -3.64
CA TYR A 64 0.04 3.55 -3.86
C TYR A 64 0.40 4.12 -2.49
N TYR A 65 1.69 4.33 -2.22
CA TYR A 65 2.15 4.78 -0.91
C TYR A 65 3.46 5.55 -0.98
N LEU A 66 3.76 6.28 0.09
CA LEU A 66 5.04 6.95 0.33
C LEU A 66 5.73 6.35 1.54
N VAL A 67 7.06 6.27 1.49
CA VAL A 67 7.89 5.87 2.63
C VAL A 67 8.60 7.11 3.16
N LEU A 68 8.37 7.40 4.44
CA LEU A 68 8.92 8.54 5.15
C LEU A 68 9.92 8.03 6.18
N GLU A 69 11.18 7.90 5.75
CA GLU A 69 12.28 7.29 6.52
C GLU A 69 12.47 7.90 7.90
N PHE A 70 12.43 9.23 8.00
CA PHE A 70 12.69 9.94 9.25
C PHE A 70 11.71 9.58 10.38
N ASP A 71 10.46 9.25 10.01
CA ASP A 71 9.38 8.98 10.96
C ASP A 71 9.07 7.48 11.07
N GLU A 72 9.83 6.62 10.37
CA GLU A 72 9.50 5.21 10.13
C GLU A 72 8.01 5.06 9.75
N ARG A 73 7.54 5.92 8.83
CA ARG A 73 6.11 6.02 8.48
C ARG A 73 5.89 5.64 7.03
N VAL A 74 4.82 4.91 6.77
CA VAL A 74 4.30 4.66 5.43
C VAL A 74 2.94 5.33 5.32
N GLU A 75 2.80 6.27 4.40
CA GLU A 75 1.51 6.89 4.08
C GLU A 75 0.90 6.19 2.89
N VAL A 76 -0.21 5.49 3.12
CA VAL A 76 -1.00 4.91 2.04
C VAL A 76 -1.78 6.04 1.40
N LEU A 77 -1.57 6.21 0.10
CA LEU A 77 -2.21 7.24 -0.69
C LEU A 77 -3.45 6.70 -1.37
N ASP A 78 -3.45 5.49 -1.91
CA ASP A 78 -4.60 4.98 -2.66
C ASP A 78 -4.62 3.46 -2.63
N VAL A 79 -5.82 2.88 -2.57
CA VAL A 79 -6.03 1.44 -2.69
C VAL A 79 -7.06 1.17 -3.76
N GLN A 80 -6.69 0.31 -4.72
CA GLN A 80 -7.53 -0.08 -5.83
C GLN A 80 -7.70 -1.61 -5.85
N TRP A 81 -8.91 -2.03 -6.20
CA TRP A 81 -9.25 -3.43 -6.45
C TRP A 81 -9.80 -3.55 -7.87
N LEU A 82 -9.09 -4.31 -8.71
CA LEU A 82 -9.36 -4.44 -10.14
C LEU A 82 -10.28 -5.63 -10.46
N GLY A 83 -10.31 -6.65 -9.59
CA GLY A 83 -11.14 -7.86 -9.76
C GLY A 83 -10.56 -8.87 -10.73
#